data_AF-A0A1Z5KYQ2-F1
#
_entry.id   AF-A0A1Z5KYQ2-F1
#
_cell.length_a   1.000
_cell.length_b   1.000
_cell.length_c   1.000
_cell.angle_alpha   90.00
_cell.angle_beta   90.00
_cell.angle_gamma   90.00
#
_symmetry.space_group_name_H-M   'P 1'
#
loop_
_entity.id
_entity.type
_entity.pdbx_description
1 polymer ?
#
loop_
_entity_poly.entity_id
_entity_poly.type
_entity_poly.pdbx_seq_one_letter_code
_entity_poly.pdbx_strand_id
1 'polypeptide(L)'
;MITVWCLMLVLHVVLVKGAFCLSSDDEDTCLNSDLSCGCSALKRDPAKSISGRNSLLSEKPAVAGHTNKKTDRKHHVAFLQGGEFIMGTDKPVFVADGEAPARRVVVDGFYIDVHEVSNAEFQKFVQSTGHKTEAEVFGDSFVLDSALSETTKSGITQAVAAAPWWLPVKGADWRHPEGPDSNISHRMDHPVVHVSWNDAVAFCKWMQKRLPTEVEWEYACRGGLENRLFPWGNKWRPNDKVRANIWEGEFPSSNTAEDGFIGTAPVTTFPPNKFGLKNMIGNVWEWTSDWWTTRHAKKDRLVNPKGPPDGKDKVKKGGSFMCHKNYCYRYRCAARSQNTPDTTAYNVGLRCASDTLPTNAVLVGNYSSRSQQHKRD
;
A
#
# COMPACT_ATOMS: atom_id res chain seq x y z
N MET A 1 55.28 -20.38 63.23
CA MET A 1 53.86 -19.98 63.25
C MET A 1 53.67 -19.02 62.08
N ILE A 2 53.35 -19.51 60.88
CA ILE A 2 52.02 -19.39 60.22
C ILE A 2 51.53 -17.93 60.35
N THR A 3 51.55 -17.09 59.31
CA THR A 3 50.74 -17.20 58.09
C THR A 3 51.32 -16.36 56.93
N VAL A 4 51.17 -16.90 55.72
CA VAL A 4 51.50 -16.39 54.37
C VAL A 4 50.49 -15.27 53.99
N TRP A 5 50.81 -14.26 53.17
CA TRP A 5 50.49 -14.22 51.72
C TRP A 5 51.09 -12.98 51.03
N CYS A 6 51.43 -13.20 49.76
CA CYS A 6 52.31 -12.41 48.91
C CYS A 6 51.57 -11.98 47.64
N LEU A 7 52.03 -10.87 47.05
CA LEU A 7 52.13 -10.56 45.61
C LEU A 7 50.88 -10.23 44.73
N MET A 8 51.04 -9.08 44.08
CA MET A 8 50.77 -8.72 42.68
C MET A 8 49.46 -8.07 42.23
N LEU A 9 49.62 -6.78 41.90
CA LEU A 9 48.98 -6.02 40.83
C LEU A 9 48.94 -6.82 39.52
N VAL A 10 47.77 -6.87 38.87
CA VAL A 10 47.62 -7.28 37.47
C VAL A 10 47.09 -6.10 36.66
N LEU A 11 47.97 -5.56 35.81
CA LEU A 11 47.70 -4.63 34.73
C LEU A 11 47.40 -5.48 33.48
N HIS A 12 46.23 -5.34 32.85
CA HIS A 12 45.97 -5.95 31.54
C HIS A 12 45.96 -4.89 30.45
N VAL A 13 47.03 -4.93 29.65
CA VAL A 13 47.20 -4.32 28.34
C VAL A 13 46.39 -5.12 27.32
N VAL A 14 45.62 -4.47 26.46
CA VAL A 14 45.18 -5.07 25.19
C VAL A 14 45.59 -4.16 24.03
N LEU A 15 46.35 -4.78 23.13
CA LEU A 15 47.05 -4.22 21.99
C LEU A 15 46.13 -3.73 20.86
N VAL A 16 46.51 -2.59 20.31
CA VAL A 16 46.21 -2.16 18.94
C VAL A 16 46.92 -3.09 17.95
N LYS A 17 46.18 -3.61 16.96
CA LYS A 17 46.74 -4.01 15.66
C LYS A 17 45.82 -3.49 14.55
N GLY A 18 46.31 -2.47 13.85
CA GLY A 18 45.80 -2.11 12.54
C GLY A 18 46.32 -3.08 11.49
N ALA A 19 45.52 -3.26 10.44
CA ALA A 19 45.96 -3.81 9.17
C ALA A 19 45.38 -2.93 8.06
N PHE A 20 46.28 -2.31 7.30
CA PHE A 20 46.01 -1.61 6.04
C PHE A 20 46.13 -2.64 4.90
N CYS A 21 45.16 -2.73 3.99
CA CYS A 21 45.41 -3.12 2.60
C CYS A 21 44.22 -2.78 1.66
N LEU A 22 44.48 -1.82 0.78
CA LEU A 22 44.13 -1.65 -0.64
C LEU A 22 42.85 -2.28 -1.25
N SER A 23 42.03 -1.37 -1.82
CA SER A 23 41.13 -1.44 -2.98
C SER A 23 40.81 -2.79 -3.65
N SER A 24 39.52 -3.12 -3.68
CA SER A 24 38.75 -3.43 -4.91
C SER A 24 37.26 -3.45 -4.58
N ASP A 25 36.45 -3.05 -5.55
CA ASP A 25 34.99 -2.88 -5.49
C ASP A 25 34.27 -4.14 -4.99
N ASP A 26 33.36 -4.00 -4.03
CA ASP A 26 32.18 -4.86 -3.84
C ASP A 26 31.26 -4.26 -2.75
N GLU A 27 30.19 -3.57 -3.19
CA GLU A 27 29.05 -3.22 -2.35
C GLU A 27 28.14 -4.44 -2.21
N ASP A 28 28.30 -5.23 -1.14
CA ASP A 28 27.31 -6.20 -0.70
C ASP A 28 27.18 -6.14 0.83
N THR A 29 26.29 -5.25 1.31
CA THR A 29 25.75 -5.34 2.67
C THR A 29 24.28 -5.72 2.59
N CYS A 30 24.03 -7.02 2.78
CA CYS A 30 22.70 -7.60 2.91
C CYS A 30 22.01 -7.04 4.17
N LEU A 31 20.97 -6.23 3.98
CA LEU A 31 20.06 -5.78 5.04
C LEU A 31 19.16 -6.95 5.49
N ASN A 32 19.64 -7.76 6.43
CA ASN A 32 18.80 -8.65 7.24
C ASN A 32 18.17 -7.83 8.36
N SER A 33 16.93 -7.38 8.16
CA SER A 33 16.11 -6.93 9.29
C SER A 33 14.64 -7.24 8.99
N ASP A 34 14.03 -8.07 9.84
CA ASP A 34 12.62 -8.47 9.84
C ASP A 34 11.69 -7.30 10.25
N LEU A 35 11.89 -6.11 9.68
CA LEU A 35 11.01 -4.97 9.91
C LEU A 35 9.77 -5.07 9.01
N SER A 36 8.73 -5.67 9.57
CA SER A 36 7.35 -5.51 9.09
C SER A 36 7.02 -4.01 8.99
N CYS A 37 6.49 -3.57 7.84
CA CYS A 37 6.03 -2.20 7.60
C CYS A 37 4.73 -1.89 8.36
N GLY A 38 4.83 -1.85 9.68
CA GLY A 38 4.11 -0.98 10.61
C GLY A 38 2.62 -1.16 10.88
N CYS A 39 1.90 -2.06 10.23
CA CYS A 39 0.56 -2.46 10.72
C CYS A 39 0.30 -3.96 10.73
N SER A 40 1.14 -4.78 10.08
CA SER A 40 0.88 -6.22 9.88
C SER A 40 0.88 -7.05 11.16
N ALA A 41 1.41 -6.52 12.27
CA ALA A 41 1.43 -7.17 13.58
C ALA A 41 0.22 -6.80 14.46
N LEU A 42 -0.73 -6.02 13.95
CA LEU A 42 -1.85 -5.50 14.72
C LEU A 42 -3.03 -6.48 14.68
N LYS A 43 -3.37 -7.02 15.85
CA LYS A 43 -4.66 -7.68 16.08
C LYS A 43 -5.56 -6.68 16.79
N ARG A 44 -6.73 -6.39 16.23
CA ARG A 44 -7.78 -5.64 16.94
C ARG A 44 -8.58 -6.63 17.80
N ASP A 45 -8.86 -6.27 19.05
CA ASP A 45 -9.62 -7.12 19.97
C ASP A 45 -11.11 -7.12 19.59
N PRO A 46 -11.75 -8.27 19.34
CA PRO A 46 -13.13 -8.36 18.88
C PRO A 46 -14.20 -7.97 19.93
N ALA A 47 -13.80 -7.58 21.14
CA ALA A 47 -14.68 -7.50 22.32
C ALA A 47 -15.46 -6.19 22.50
N LYS A 48 -15.62 -5.34 21.47
CA LYS A 48 -16.42 -4.10 21.56
C LYS A 48 -17.53 -4.04 20.50
N SER A 49 -18.34 -5.09 20.36
CA SER A 49 -19.69 -4.94 19.80
C SER A 49 -20.67 -4.66 20.94
N ILE A 50 -20.97 -3.39 21.22
CA ILE A 50 -22.04 -3.03 22.16
C ILE A 50 -23.29 -2.70 21.36
N SER A 51 -24.33 -3.50 21.61
CA SER A 51 -25.72 -3.26 21.24
C SER A 51 -26.24 -1.99 21.90
N GLY A 52 -26.87 -1.10 21.13
CA GLY A 52 -27.57 0.04 21.70
C GLY A 52 -28.23 0.88 20.61
N ARG A 53 -29.55 0.70 20.45
CA ARG A 53 -30.40 1.42 19.49
C ARG A 53 -30.99 2.66 20.18
N ASN A 54 -31.24 3.71 19.37
CA ASN A 54 -32.24 4.79 19.46
C ASN A 54 -31.78 6.24 19.75
N SER A 55 -32.11 7.10 18.75
CA SER A 55 -32.73 8.45 18.84
C SER A 55 -31.80 9.62 19.25
N LEU A 56 -31.78 10.83 18.68
CA LEU A 56 -32.76 11.65 17.91
C LEU A 56 -32.03 12.89 17.30
N LEU A 57 -32.59 13.42 16.19
CA LEU A 57 -32.61 14.83 15.70
C LEU A 57 -31.29 15.48 15.21
N SER A 58 -31.14 15.83 13.92
CA SER A 58 -31.76 16.92 13.13
C SER A 58 -31.17 18.30 13.41
N GLU A 59 -30.15 18.69 12.64
CA GLU A 59 -29.91 20.09 12.28
C GLU A 59 -29.39 20.18 10.82
N LYS A 60 -30.04 21.05 10.02
CA LYS A 60 -29.57 21.45 8.68
C LYS A 60 -28.55 22.57 8.83
N PRO A 61 -27.42 22.58 8.08
CA PRO A 61 -26.68 23.81 7.86
C PRO A 61 -27.05 24.47 6.53
N ALA A 62 -27.10 25.79 6.59
CA ALA A 62 -27.36 26.71 5.51
C ALA A 62 -26.31 26.64 4.39
N VAL A 63 -26.79 26.81 3.15
CA VAL A 63 -25.99 26.85 1.93
C VAL A 63 -25.43 28.27 1.76
N ALA A 64 -24.10 28.41 1.81
CA ALA A 64 -23.39 29.57 1.28
C ALA A 64 -22.54 29.12 0.09
N GLY A 65 -22.83 29.68 -1.08
CA GLY A 65 -22.29 29.28 -2.36
C GLY A 65 -20.78 29.45 -2.48
N HIS A 66 -20.10 28.36 -2.78
CA HIS A 66 -18.79 28.35 -3.44
C HIS A 66 -18.93 27.49 -4.68
N THR A 67 -18.57 28.05 -5.83
CA THR A 67 -18.65 27.41 -7.16
C THR A 67 -17.69 26.22 -7.22
N ASN A 68 -18.17 25.06 -6.81
CA ASN A 68 -17.46 23.80 -6.89
C ASN A 68 -17.39 23.40 -8.37
N LYS A 69 -16.22 23.52 -9.00
CA LYS A 69 -15.99 22.95 -10.33
C LYS A 69 -16.20 21.44 -10.22
N LYS A 70 -17.36 20.98 -10.72
CA LYS A 70 -17.81 19.59 -10.82
C LYS A 70 -16.66 18.63 -11.09
N THR A 71 -16.18 17.92 -10.07
CA THR A 71 -15.36 16.72 -10.24
C THR A 71 -16.27 15.51 -10.48
N ASP A 72 -17.10 15.58 -11.52
CA ASP A 72 -17.83 14.39 -11.98
C ASP A 72 -16.89 13.56 -12.86
N ARG A 73 -15.84 13.00 -12.24
CA ARG A 73 -14.92 12.11 -12.93
C ARG A 73 -15.68 10.85 -13.31
N LYS A 74 -15.76 10.57 -14.61
CA LYS A 74 -16.29 9.29 -15.10
C LYS A 74 -15.36 8.15 -14.65
N HIS A 75 -15.93 7.02 -14.29
CA HIS A 75 -15.16 5.86 -13.81
C HIS A 75 -14.42 5.20 -14.99
N HIS A 76 -13.14 5.52 -15.14
CA HIS A 76 -12.31 5.01 -16.24
C HIS A 76 -11.77 3.61 -15.93
N VAL A 77 -12.00 2.67 -16.84
CA VAL A 77 -11.45 1.31 -16.79
C VAL A 77 -10.59 1.03 -18.02
N ALA A 78 -9.57 0.22 -17.84
CA ALA A 78 -8.78 -0.36 -18.92
C ALA A 78 -9.14 -1.84 -19.07
N PHE A 79 -9.37 -2.30 -20.30
CA PHE A 79 -9.45 -3.72 -20.59
C PHE A 79 -8.04 -4.25 -20.85
N LEU A 80 -7.62 -5.23 -20.07
CA LEU A 80 -6.38 -5.96 -20.27
C LEU A 80 -6.74 -7.32 -20.87
N GLN A 81 -6.19 -7.66 -22.03
CA GLN A 81 -6.49 -8.92 -22.73
C GLN A 81 -6.01 -10.18 -21.99
N GLY A 82 -5.29 -10.01 -20.87
CA GLY A 82 -4.61 -11.10 -20.20
C GLY A 82 -3.42 -11.60 -21.00
N GLY A 83 -2.95 -12.79 -20.65
CA GLY A 83 -1.76 -13.42 -21.22
C GLY A 83 -0.91 -14.09 -20.14
N GLU A 84 0.24 -14.60 -20.56
CA GLU A 84 1.21 -15.19 -19.65
C GLU A 84 2.24 -14.14 -19.20
N PHE A 85 2.63 -14.18 -17.92
CA PHE A 85 3.72 -13.37 -17.38
C PHE A 85 4.42 -14.08 -16.23
N ILE A 86 5.58 -13.54 -15.82
CA ILE A 86 6.29 -13.98 -14.63
C ILE A 86 5.82 -13.15 -13.42
N MET A 87 5.12 -13.82 -12.50
CA MET A 87 4.74 -13.26 -11.19
C MET A 87 5.86 -13.53 -10.18
N GLY A 88 6.08 -12.61 -9.24
CA GLY A 88 7.13 -12.69 -8.23
C GLY A 88 8.53 -12.43 -8.78
N THR A 89 9.55 -12.89 -8.05
CA THR A 89 10.96 -12.76 -8.40
C THR A 89 11.80 -13.83 -7.70
N ASP A 90 12.83 -14.36 -8.37
CA ASP A 90 13.83 -15.23 -7.72
C ASP A 90 14.90 -14.43 -6.97
N LYS A 91 14.81 -13.10 -6.99
CA LYS A 91 15.66 -12.17 -6.24
C LYS A 91 14.79 -11.37 -5.27
N PRO A 92 14.25 -12.00 -4.22
CA PRO A 92 13.38 -11.33 -3.25
C PRO A 92 14.19 -10.30 -2.46
N VAL A 93 13.62 -9.11 -2.23
CA VAL A 93 14.24 -8.12 -1.32
C VAL A 93 13.95 -8.50 0.13
N PHE A 94 12.69 -8.85 0.42
CA PHE A 94 12.27 -9.33 1.73
C PHE A 94 11.87 -10.81 1.60
N VAL A 95 12.73 -11.73 2.04
CA VAL A 95 12.47 -13.17 1.96
C VAL A 95 11.21 -13.55 2.72
N ALA A 96 10.97 -12.90 3.88
CA ALA A 96 9.79 -13.13 4.73
C ALA A 96 8.46 -12.82 4.03
N ASP A 97 8.44 -11.97 3.00
CA ASP A 97 7.21 -11.63 2.27
C ASP A 97 6.84 -12.69 1.20
N GLY A 98 7.73 -13.65 0.93
CA GLY A 98 7.51 -14.66 -0.10
C GLY A 98 7.35 -14.05 -1.50
N GLU A 99 8.21 -13.09 -1.88
CA GLU A 99 8.23 -12.58 -3.27
C GLU A 99 8.70 -13.68 -4.26
N ALA A 100 9.49 -14.62 -3.77
CA ALA A 100 9.97 -15.80 -4.48
C ALA A 100 9.04 -17.02 -4.29
N PRO A 101 9.05 -17.99 -5.22
CA PRO A 101 9.79 -17.99 -6.48
C PRO A 101 9.10 -17.17 -7.57
N ALA A 102 9.87 -16.80 -8.58
CA ALA A 102 9.33 -16.37 -9.86
C ALA A 102 8.53 -17.54 -10.48
N ARG A 103 7.33 -17.25 -11.00
CA ARG A 103 6.41 -18.28 -11.49
C ARG A 103 5.65 -17.81 -12.72
N ARG A 104 5.52 -18.69 -13.70
CA ARG A 104 4.70 -18.45 -14.90
C ARG A 104 3.22 -18.54 -14.55
N VAL A 105 2.50 -17.46 -14.83
CA VAL A 105 1.06 -17.37 -14.60
C VAL A 105 0.35 -16.84 -15.83
N VAL A 106 -0.78 -17.46 -16.13
CA VAL A 106 -1.73 -17.03 -17.15
C VAL A 106 -2.86 -16.29 -16.46
N VAL A 107 -3.18 -15.11 -16.97
CA VAL A 107 -4.31 -14.27 -16.55
C VAL A 107 -5.25 -14.14 -17.73
N ASP A 108 -6.55 -14.35 -17.53
CA ASP A 108 -7.57 -14.11 -18.56
C ASP A 108 -7.80 -12.61 -18.78
N GLY A 109 -8.60 -12.26 -19.79
CA GLY A 109 -8.98 -10.88 -20.03
C GLY A 109 -9.87 -10.32 -18.92
N PHE A 110 -9.59 -9.12 -18.44
CA PHE A 110 -10.35 -8.46 -17.38
C PHE A 110 -10.27 -6.93 -17.49
N TYR A 111 -11.19 -6.24 -16.83
CA TYR A 111 -11.19 -4.79 -16.68
C TYR A 111 -10.60 -4.41 -15.33
N ILE A 112 -9.81 -3.34 -15.29
CA ILE A 112 -9.28 -2.78 -14.05
C ILE A 112 -9.40 -1.26 -14.05
N ASP A 113 -9.64 -0.69 -12.87
CA ASP A 113 -9.66 0.75 -12.69
C ASP A 113 -8.31 1.37 -13.02
N VAL A 114 -8.37 2.45 -13.81
CA VAL A 114 -7.18 3.22 -14.22
C VAL A 114 -6.50 3.88 -13.03
N HIS A 115 -7.27 4.20 -12.00
CA HIS A 115 -6.84 4.96 -10.83
C HIS A 115 -7.28 4.26 -9.56
N GLU A 116 -6.64 4.62 -8.44
CA GLU A 116 -7.19 4.35 -7.11
C GLU A 116 -8.59 4.99 -6.97
N VAL A 117 -9.41 4.43 -6.09
CA VAL A 117 -10.71 4.99 -5.72
C VAL A 117 -10.49 6.29 -4.95
N SER A 118 -11.07 7.37 -5.44
CA SER A 118 -10.95 8.69 -4.82
C SER A 118 -11.95 8.92 -3.68
N ASN A 119 -11.67 9.90 -2.83
CA ASN A 119 -12.59 10.41 -1.81
C ASN A 119 -13.96 10.79 -2.38
N ALA A 120 -14.02 11.39 -3.57
CA ALA A 120 -15.27 11.74 -4.25
C ALA A 120 -16.09 10.51 -4.66
N GLU A 121 -15.43 9.48 -5.20
CA GLU A 121 -16.10 8.23 -5.59
C GLU A 121 -16.61 7.48 -4.35
N PHE A 122 -15.79 7.39 -3.30
CA PHE A 122 -16.18 6.77 -2.04
C PHE A 122 -17.30 7.52 -1.33
N GLN A 123 -17.30 8.86 -1.40
CA GLN A 123 -18.39 9.67 -0.86
C GLN A 123 -19.74 9.38 -1.54
N LYS A 124 -19.76 9.17 -2.87
CA LYS A 124 -20.99 8.75 -3.60
C LYS A 124 -21.51 7.41 -3.09
N PHE A 125 -20.62 6.45 -2.84
CA PHE A 125 -20.96 5.16 -2.24
C PHE A 125 -21.60 5.33 -0.86
N VAL A 126 -20.94 6.06 0.04
CA VAL A 126 -21.46 6.27 1.41
C VAL A 126 -22.79 7.02 1.40
N GLN A 127 -22.94 8.05 0.56
CA GLN A 127 -24.19 8.81 0.45
C GLN A 127 -25.36 7.97 -0.09
N SER A 128 -25.09 7.06 -1.03
CA SER A 128 -26.14 6.23 -1.64
C SER A 128 -26.55 5.02 -0.81
N THR A 129 -25.65 4.52 0.05
CA THR A 129 -25.86 3.28 0.80
C THR A 129 -26.02 3.48 2.30
N GLY A 130 -25.58 4.62 2.84
CA GLY A 130 -25.45 4.81 4.29
C GLY A 130 -24.35 3.96 4.92
N HIS A 131 -23.41 3.43 4.13
CA HIS A 131 -22.30 2.60 4.61
C HIS A 131 -21.48 3.35 5.67
N LYS A 132 -21.22 2.69 6.80
CA LYS A 132 -20.26 3.12 7.82
C LYS A 132 -19.04 2.24 7.73
N THR A 133 -17.86 2.83 7.62
CA THR A 133 -16.62 2.04 7.53
C THR A 133 -16.29 1.35 8.83
N GLU A 134 -15.43 0.34 8.78
CA GLU A 134 -14.98 -0.33 10.00
C GLU A 134 -14.23 0.61 10.93
N ALA A 135 -13.46 1.57 10.39
CA ALA A 135 -12.83 2.63 11.19
C ALA A 135 -13.86 3.47 11.95
N GLU A 136 -14.97 3.86 11.31
CA GLU A 136 -16.07 4.59 11.96
C GLU A 136 -16.77 3.75 13.04
N VAL A 137 -16.91 2.44 12.82
CA VAL A 137 -17.55 1.50 13.77
C VAL A 137 -16.65 1.22 14.98
N PHE A 138 -15.36 1.01 14.77
CA PHE A 138 -14.39 0.82 15.85
C PHE A 138 -14.11 2.12 16.62
N GLY A 139 -14.18 3.26 15.92
CA GLY A 139 -13.96 4.60 16.48
C GLY A 139 -12.51 5.05 16.48
N ASP A 140 -11.59 4.30 15.86
CA ASP A 140 -10.19 4.68 15.65
C ASP A 140 -9.58 4.06 14.39
N SER A 141 -8.48 4.66 13.94
CA SER A 141 -7.66 4.13 12.85
C SER A 141 -6.19 4.53 13.01
N PHE A 142 -5.29 3.86 12.28
CA PHE A 142 -3.85 4.10 12.39
C PHE A 142 -3.42 5.29 11.53
N VAL A 143 -2.75 6.26 12.15
CA VAL A 143 -2.21 7.46 11.50
C VAL A 143 -0.72 7.57 11.78
N LEU A 144 0.01 8.16 10.83
CA LEU A 144 1.42 8.46 10.96
C LEU A 144 1.63 9.61 11.95
N ASP A 145 2.53 9.44 12.91
CA ASP A 145 2.85 10.42 13.96
C ASP A 145 3.16 11.81 13.40
N SER A 146 3.98 11.89 12.35
CA SER A 146 4.35 13.16 11.71
C SER A 146 3.20 13.87 10.98
N ALA A 147 2.05 13.22 10.81
CA ALA A 147 0.85 13.80 10.20
C ALA A 147 -0.14 14.36 11.24
N LEU A 148 0.10 14.14 12.54
CA LEU A 148 -0.82 14.57 13.59
C LEU A 148 -0.60 16.02 14.00
N SER A 149 -1.69 16.70 14.35
CA SER A 149 -1.62 17.94 15.11
C SER A 149 -1.14 17.67 16.55
N GLU A 150 -0.50 18.66 17.17
CA GLU A 150 -0.09 18.56 18.59
C GLU A 150 -1.28 18.25 19.50
N THR A 151 -2.45 18.83 19.21
CA THR A 151 -3.69 18.57 19.95
C THR A 151 -4.07 17.09 19.89
N THR A 152 -4.12 16.51 18.69
CA THR A 152 -4.47 15.10 18.50
C THR A 152 -3.42 14.17 19.12
N LYS A 153 -2.13 14.51 19.00
CA LYS A 153 -1.02 13.73 19.57
C LYS A 153 -1.01 13.69 21.09
N SER A 154 -1.34 14.80 21.75
CA SER A 154 -1.32 14.92 23.22
C SER A 154 -2.26 13.93 23.95
N GLY A 155 -3.30 13.44 23.25
CA GLY A 155 -4.26 12.47 23.78
C GLY A 155 -3.87 10.99 23.62
N ILE A 156 -2.72 10.69 23.01
CA ILE A 156 -2.33 9.32 22.62
C ILE A 156 -1.18 8.82 23.49
N THR A 157 -1.41 7.71 24.19
CA THR A 157 -0.40 7.09 25.08
C THR A 157 0.09 5.73 24.57
N GLN A 158 -0.44 5.25 23.45
CA GLN A 158 -0.13 3.93 22.89
C GLN A 158 0.36 4.08 21.45
N ALA A 159 1.48 3.45 21.14
CA ALA A 159 2.03 3.36 19.79
C ALA A 159 2.20 1.89 19.40
N VAL A 160 2.27 1.61 18.10
CA VAL A 160 2.51 0.24 17.62
C VAL A 160 3.95 -0.17 17.93
N ALA A 161 4.13 -1.21 18.75
CA ALA A 161 5.46 -1.64 19.21
C ALA A 161 6.45 -1.93 18.06
N ALA A 162 5.98 -2.53 16.96
CA ALA A 162 6.80 -2.84 15.80
C ALA A 162 7.10 -1.64 14.88
N ALA A 163 6.39 -0.53 15.05
CA ALA A 163 6.54 0.69 14.27
C ALA A 163 5.98 1.90 15.05
N PRO A 164 6.81 2.51 15.92
CA PRO A 164 6.35 3.51 16.89
C PRO A 164 5.72 4.77 16.27
N TRP A 165 5.98 5.04 14.99
CA TRP A 165 5.38 6.16 14.25
C TRP A 165 3.93 5.89 13.82
N TRP A 166 3.36 4.71 14.07
CA TRP A 166 1.92 4.46 13.90
C TRP A 166 1.18 4.62 15.22
N LEU A 167 0.19 5.51 15.21
CA LEU A 167 -0.62 5.84 16.38
C LEU A 167 -2.10 5.51 16.11
N PRO A 168 -2.80 4.84 17.05
CA PRO A 168 -4.25 4.63 16.98
C PRO A 168 -4.96 5.93 17.37
N VAL A 169 -5.50 6.64 16.39
CA VAL A 169 -6.15 7.94 16.57
C VAL A 169 -7.65 7.76 16.63
N LYS A 170 -8.27 8.16 17.75
CA LYS A 170 -9.73 8.16 17.88
C LYS A 170 -10.35 9.13 16.89
N GLY A 171 -11.40 8.70 16.20
CA GLY A 171 -12.08 9.50 15.19
C GLY A 171 -11.27 9.69 13.89
N ALA A 172 -10.14 9.00 13.72
CA ALA A 172 -9.51 8.92 12.41
C ALA A 172 -10.27 7.93 11.53
N ASP A 173 -10.77 8.42 10.40
CA ASP A 173 -11.52 7.66 9.41
C ASP A 173 -11.31 8.27 8.01
N TRP A 174 -12.05 7.78 7.01
CA TRP A 174 -11.89 8.22 5.62
C TRP A 174 -12.27 9.69 5.39
N ARG A 175 -13.14 10.29 6.22
CA ARG A 175 -13.50 11.72 6.18
C ARG A 175 -12.56 12.59 7.00
N HIS A 176 -11.94 12.00 8.01
CA HIS A 176 -11.03 12.61 8.98
C HIS A 176 -9.66 11.89 8.99
N PRO A 177 -8.86 11.93 7.89
CA PRO A 177 -7.70 11.06 7.75
C PRO A 177 -6.56 11.23 8.76
N GLU A 178 -6.45 12.38 9.43
CA GLU A 178 -5.43 12.63 10.46
C GLU A 178 -6.02 12.69 11.87
N GLY A 179 -7.32 12.46 12.00
CA GLY A 179 -8.05 12.63 13.25
C GLY A 179 -9.17 13.67 13.16
N PRO A 180 -9.88 13.92 14.27
CA PRO A 180 -11.17 14.61 14.28
C PRO A 180 -11.10 16.09 13.88
N ASP A 181 -9.92 16.70 13.94
CA ASP A 181 -9.66 18.08 13.51
C ASP A 181 -9.32 18.20 12.01
N SER A 182 -9.18 17.07 11.31
CA SER A 182 -8.84 17.01 9.90
C SER A 182 -10.07 16.81 9.02
N ASN A 183 -9.96 17.05 7.70
CA ASN A 183 -11.03 16.77 6.73
C ASN A 183 -10.51 16.53 5.30
N ILE A 184 -11.42 16.13 4.40
CA ILE A 184 -11.12 15.84 2.98
C ILE A 184 -11.54 16.92 1.98
N SER A 185 -12.03 18.08 2.43
CA SER A 185 -12.64 19.10 1.55
C SER A 185 -11.73 19.58 0.42
N HIS A 186 -10.42 19.63 0.65
CA HIS A 186 -9.40 20.08 -0.29
C HIS A 186 -8.70 18.93 -1.04
N ARG A 187 -9.17 17.68 -0.89
CA ARG A 187 -8.53 16.47 -1.43
C ARG A 187 -9.55 15.42 -1.88
N MET A 188 -10.64 15.88 -2.48
CA MET A 188 -11.71 15.00 -2.99
C MET A 188 -11.25 14.10 -4.15
N ASP A 189 -10.17 14.47 -4.84
CA ASP A 189 -9.53 13.72 -5.93
C ASP A 189 -8.30 12.90 -5.50
N HIS A 190 -7.97 12.89 -4.20
CA HIS A 190 -6.98 11.99 -3.60
C HIS A 190 -7.61 10.60 -3.35
N PRO A 191 -6.79 9.54 -3.23
CA PRO A 191 -7.30 8.21 -2.90
C PRO A 191 -8.00 8.23 -1.54
N VAL A 192 -9.09 7.48 -1.42
CA VAL A 192 -9.70 7.21 -0.13
C VAL A 192 -8.75 6.34 0.71
N VAL A 193 -8.61 6.67 1.99
CA VAL A 193 -7.78 5.96 2.97
C VAL A 193 -8.63 5.54 4.17
N HIS A 194 -8.04 4.80 5.13
CA HIS A 194 -8.76 4.24 6.29
C HIS A 194 -9.92 3.33 5.91
N VAL A 195 -9.79 2.65 4.76
CA VAL A 195 -10.75 1.66 4.27
C VAL A 195 -10.20 0.26 4.52
N SER A 196 -11.00 -0.55 5.19
CA SER A 196 -10.68 -1.96 5.43
C SER A 196 -10.80 -2.77 4.15
N TRP A 197 -10.39 -4.03 4.18
CA TRP A 197 -10.67 -4.95 3.08
C TRP A 197 -12.18 -5.15 2.90
N ASN A 198 -12.94 -5.18 4.00
CA ASN A 198 -14.39 -5.34 3.97
C ASN A 198 -15.08 -4.11 3.32
N ASP A 199 -14.64 -2.90 3.67
CA ASP A 199 -15.10 -1.65 3.06
C ASP A 199 -14.79 -1.61 1.57
N ALA A 200 -13.57 -2.03 1.21
CA ALA A 200 -13.11 -2.09 -0.17
C ALA A 200 -13.96 -3.05 -1.01
N VAL A 201 -14.30 -4.22 -0.47
CA VAL A 201 -15.22 -5.18 -1.12
C VAL A 201 -16.63 -4.61 -1.24
N ALA A 202 -17.15 -3.96 -0.20
CA ALA A 202 -18.49 -3.34 -0.24
C ALA A 202 -18.57 -2.27 -1.33
N PHE A 203 -17.56 -1.40 -1.41
CA PHE A 203 -17.46 -0.38 -2.45
C PHE A 203 -17.40 -0.98 -3.85
N CYS A 204 -16.49 -1.94 -4.09
CA CYS A 204 -16.37 -2.55 -5.42
C CYS A 204 -17.66 -3.27 -5.84
N LYS A 205 -18.33 -3.97 -4.92
CA LYS A 205 -19.63 -4.61 -5.19
C LYS A 205 -20.70 -3.60 -5.58
N TRP A 206 -20.80 -2.48 -4.87
CA TRP A 206 -21.71 -1.39 -5.21
C TRP A 206 -21.47 -0.85 -6.63
N MET A 207 -20.19 -0.79 -7.04
CA MET A 207 -19.79 -0.42 -8.39
C MET A 207 -20.01 -1.51 -9.47
N GLN A 208 -20.63 -2.66 -9.13
CA GLN A 208 -20.73 -3.85 -10.00
C GLN A 208 -19.36 -4.41 -10.41
N LYS A 209 -18.41 -4.37 -9.48
CA LYS A 209 -17.02 -4.80 -9.64
C LYS A 209 -16.62 -5.74 -8.49
N ARG A 210 -15.33 -6.08 -8.43
CA ARG A 210 -14.66 -6.82 -7.36
C ARG A 210 -13.29 -6.21 -7.08
N LEU A 211 -12.62 -6.65 -6.02
CA LEU A 211 -11.19 -6.41 -5.90
C LEU A 211 -10.43 -7.24 -6.95
N PRO A 212 -9.28 -6.75 -7.46
CA PRO A 212 -8.38 -7.58 -8.26
C PRO A 212 -7.79 -8.69 -7.40
N THR A 213 -7.50 -9.83 -8.03
CA THR A 213 -6.60 -10.83 -7.43
C THR A 213 -5.18 -10.27 -7.34
N GLU A 214 -4.35 -10.85 -6.47
CA GLU A 214 -2.92 -10.47 -6.38
C GLU A 214 -2.23 -10.60 -7.74
N VAL A 215 -2.58 -11.64 -8.49
CA VAL A 215 -2.00 -11.91 -9.81
C VAL A 215 -2.44 -10.91 -10.86
N GLU A 216 -3.73 -10.57 -10.92
CA GLU A 216 -4.25 -9.53 -11.82
C GLU A 216 -3.61 -8.18 -11.52
N TRP A 217 -3.49 -7.85 -10.24
CA TRP A 217 -2.88 -6.60 -9.78
C TRP A 217 -1.41 -6.52 -10.21
N GLU A 218 -0.63 -7.59 -10.03
CA GLU A 218 0.78 -7.58 -10.39
C GLU A 218 1.00 -7.59 -11.90
N TYR A 219 0.17 -8.33 -12.66
CA TYR A 219 0.14 -8.28 -14.12
C TYR A 219 -0.13 -6.86 -14.62
N ALA A 220 -1.15 -6.22 -14.06
CA ALA A 220 -1.54 -4.84 -14.35
C ALA A 220 -0.41 -3.85 -14.00
N CYS A 221 0.23 -4.00 -12.83
CA CYS A 221 1.35 -3.18 -12.38
C CYS A 221 2.53 -3.23 -13.35
N ARG A 222 2.90 -4.44 -13.80
CA ARG A 222 4.04 -4.67 -14.69
C ARG A 222 3.87 -4.03 -16.07
N GLY A 223 2.65 -3.72 -16.50
CA GLY A 223 2.42 -2.97 -17.73
C GLY A 223 3.03 -3.64 -18.97
N GLY A 224 2.97 -4.97 -19.05
CA GLY A 224 3.56 -5.74 -20.16
C GLY A 224 5.10 -5.77 -20.17
N LEU A 225 5.77 -5.35 -19.10
CA LEU A 225 7.22 -5.51 -18.92
C LEU A 225 7.54 -6.77 -18.11
N GLU A 226 8.48 -7.56 -18.59
CA GLU A 226 8.96 -8.75 -17.88
C GLU A 226 10.15 -8.41 -16.98
N ASN A 227 10.22 -9.03 -15.79
CA ASN A 227 11.38 -8.94 -14.89
C ASN A 227 11.89 -7.51 -14.68
N ARG A 228 10.98 -6.57 -14.40
CA ARG A 228 11.28 -5.19 -14.01
C ARG A 228 10.85 -4.93 -12.56
N LEU A 229 11.57 -4.05 -11.87
CA LEU A 229 11.27 -3.64 -10.50
C LEU A 229 9.99 -2.79 -10.42
N PHE A 230 9.87 -1.82 -11.32
CA PHE A 230 8.81 -0.81 -11.35
C PHE A 230 7.97 -0.93 -12.62
N PRO A 231 6.74 -0.36 -12.65
CA PRO A 231 5.87 -0.34 -13.84
C PRO A 231 6.50 0.23 -15.11
N TRP A 232 7.61 0.98 -14.98
CA TRP A 232 8.32 1.64 -16.07
C TRP A 232 9.74 1.12 -16.31
N GLY A 233 10.23 0.15 -15.53
CA GLY A 233 11.59 -0.38 -15.67
C GLY A 233 12.33 -0.56 -14.35
N ASN A 234 13.66 -0.50 -14.40
CA ASN A 234 14.53 -0.77 -13.24
C ASN A 234 15.16 0.48 -12.63
N LYS A 235 15.24 1.59 -13.38
CA LYS A 235 15.70 2.88 -12.84
C LYS A 235 14.54 3.56 -12.12
N TRP A 236 14.74 3.96 -10.86
CA TRP A 236 13.73 4.64 -10.05
C TRP A 236 13.25 5.95 -10.70
N ARG A 237 14.20 6.86 -11.01
CA ARG A 237 13.94 8.13 -11.73
C ARG A 237 14.57 8.10 -13.14
N PRO A 238 13.91 7.51 -14.15
CA PRO A 238 14.39 7.59 -15.52
C PRO A 238 14.33 9.05 -15.99
N ASN A 239 15.46 9.55 -16.52
CA ASN A 239 15.65 10.96 -16.91
C ASN A 239 15.36 11.95 -15.76
N ASP A 240 15.65 11.53 -14.52
CA ASP A 240 15.47 12.31 -13.30
C ASP A 240 14.02 12.78 -13.06
N LYS A 241 13.05 12.09 -13.67
CA LYS A 241 11.62 12.36 -13.49
C LYS A 241 11.02 11.52 -12.38
N VAL A 242 10.32 12.18 -11.48
CA VAL A 242 9.44 11.56 -10.48
C VAL A 242 8.28 10.84 -11.18
N ARG A 243 7.95 9.64 -10.71
CA ARG A 243 6.95 8.75 -11.35
C ARG A 243 5.98 8.06 -10.39
N ALA A 244 6.18 8.20 -9.09
CA ALA A 244 5.27 7.73 -8.05
C ALA A 244 5.50 8.57 -6.80
N ASN A 245 4.49 8.60 -5.93
CA ASN A 245 4.54 9.27 -4.63
C ASN A 245 5.05 8.29 -3.57
N ILE A 246 6.20 8.57 -2.98
CA ILE A 246 6.84 7.79 -1.91
C ILE A 246 7.51 8.74 -0.91
N TRP A 247 8.20 8.21 0.10
CA TRP A 247 8.95 9.07 1.01
C TRP A 247 10.30 9.45 0.41
N GLU A 248 10.68 10.73 0.52
CA GLU A 248 12.04 11.20 0.25
C GLU A 248 12.65 11.87 1.48
N GLY A 249 13.95 11.69 1.70
CA GLY A 249 14.64 12.13 2.91
C GLY A 249 14.83 11.00 3.92
N GLU A 250 14.74 11.34 5.22
CA GLU A 250 15.03 10.40 6.31
C GLU A 250 13.72 9.95 6.96
N PHE A 251 13.31 8.70 6.71
CA PHE A 251 12.13 8.14 7.35
C PHE A 251 12.44 7.73 8.80
N PRO A 252 11.55 7.97 9.78
CA PRO A 252 10.27 8.70 9.71
C PRO A 252 10.38 10.20 10.06
N SER A 253 11.58 10.74 10.22
CA SER A 253 11.83 12.06 10.82
C SER A 253 11.60 13.24 9.87
N SER A 254 11.94 13.12 8.59
CA SER A 254 11.90 14.20 7.62
C SER A 254 11.52 13.70 6.22
N ASN A 255 10.38 14.17 5.71
CA ASN A 255 9.97 14.00 4.31
C ASN A 255 10.23 15.29 3.53
N THR A 256 11.09 15.23 2.51
CA THR A 256 11.46 16.40 1.68
C THR A 256 10.42 16.74 0.60
N ALA A 257 9.45 15.86 0.34
CA ALA A 257 8.44 16.00 -0.73
C ALA A 257 9.05 16.38 -2.09
N GLU A 258 10.15 15.72 -2.47
CA GLU A 258 10.75 15.93 -3.79
C GLU A 258 9.80 15.51 -4.92
N ASP A 259 8.90 14.56 -4.65
CA ASP A 259 7.81 14.19 -5.54
C ASP A 259 6.62 15.17 -5.59
N GLY A 260 6.63 16.18 -4.71
CA GLY A 260 5.60 17.20 -4.54
C GLY A 260 4.56 16.92 -3.47
N PHE A 261 4.63 15.80 -2.74
CA PHE A 261 3.60 15.37 -1.80
C PHE A 261 4.18 14.80 -0.50
N ILE A 262 3.81 15.38 0.65
CA ILE A 262 4.13 14.80 1.97
C ILE A 262 3.21 13.61 2.31
N GLY A 263 1.95 13.70 1.91
CA GLY A 263 0.91 12.68 2.12
C GLY A 263 0.47 12.06 0.80
N THR A 264 -0.82 11.80 0.64
CA THR A 264 -1.35 11.33 -0.64
C THR A 264 -1.27 12.41 -1.73
N ALA A 265 -1.25 11.97 -2.98
CA ALA A 265 -1.37 12.78 -4.18
C ALA A 265 -2.72 12.50 -4.86
N PRO A 266 -3.23 13.43 -5.71
CA PRO A 266 -4.39 13.14 -6.54
C PRO A 266 -4.20 11.85 -7.34
N VAL A 267 -5.26 11.07 -7.49
CA VAL A 267 -5.20 9.75 -8.15
C VAL A 267 -4.78 9.84 -9.62
N THR A 268 -4.78 11.04 -10.20
CA THR A 268 -4.43 11.33 -11.60
C THR A 268 -3.01 11.85 -11.80
N THR A 269 -2.24 12.08 -10.74
CA THR A 269 -0.98 12.86 -10.78
C THR A 269 0.10 12.24 -11.66
N PHE A 270 0.53 11.01 -11.36
CA PHE A 270 1.73 10.47 -11.97
C PHE A 270 1.48 9.87 -13.38
N PRO A 271 2.54 9.70 -14.19
CA PRO A 271 2.41 9.12 -15.52
C PRO A 271 1.85 7.69 -15.47
N PRO A 272 1.00 7.30 -16.43
CA PRO A 272 0.52 5.92 -16.50
C PRO A 272 1.65 4.95 -16.89
N ASN A 273 1.49 3.67 -16.55
CA ASN A 273 2.26 2.59 -17.15
C ASN A 273 1.78 2.29 -18.59
N LYS A 274 2.37 1.29 -19.26
CA LYS A 274 1.99 0.97 -20.66
C LYS A 274 0.55 0.47 -20.84
N PHE A 275 -0.10 0.04 -19.76
CA PHE A 275 -1.53 -0.33 -19.74
C PHE A 275 -2.43 0.85 -19.37
N GLY A 276 -1.91 2.07 -19.35
CA GLY A 276 -2.69 3.27 -19.04
C GLY A 276 -2.96 3.47 -17.55
N LEU A 277 -2.50 2.59 -16.67
CA LEU A 277 -2.81 2.61 -15.25
C LEU A 277 -1.89 3.56 -14.49
N LYS A 278 -2.47 4.36 -13.59
CA LYS A 278 -1.76 5.33 -12.76
C LYS A 278 -1.61 4.83 -11.33
N ASN A 279 -0.56 5.32 -10.65
CA ASN A 279 -0.27 5.06 -9.24
C ASN A 279 -0.31 3.57 -8.86
N MET A 280 0.09 2.67 -9.76
CA MET A 280 0.17 1.24 -9.44
C MET A 280 1.21 0.94 -8.34
N ILE A 281 2.15 1.85 -8.09
CA ILE A 281 3.06 1.79 -6.95
C ILE A 281 3.12 3.17 -6.29
N GLY A 282 3.41 3.19 -4.99
CA GLY A 282 3.39 4.42 -4.19
C GLY A 282 1.97 4.92 -3.94
N ASN A 283 1.83 6.18 -3.53
CA ASN A 283 0.58 6.82 -3.14
C ASN A 283 -0.12 6.05 -2.01
N VAL A 284 -1.06 5.14 -2.26
CA VAL A 284 -1.60 4.25 -1.20
C VAL A 284 -1.35 2.78 -1.49
N TRP A 285 -1.23 1.99 -0.42
CA TRP A 285 -1.34 0.54 -0.53
C TRP A 285 -2.71 0.17 -1.09
N GLU A 286 -2.78 -0.88 -1.89
CA GLU A 286 -4.02 -1.32 -2.49
C GLU A 286 -4.40 -2.74 -2.06
N TRP A 287 -5.61 -2.90 -1.54
CA TRP A 287 -6.18 -4.21 -1.22
C TRP A 287 -6.38 -5.08 -2.47
N THR A 288 -6.15 -6.38 -2.30
CA THR A 288 -6.48 -7.42 -3.31
C THR A 288 -7.39 -8.48 -2.70
N SER A 289 -8.00 -9.35 -3.50
CA SER A 289 -8.96 -10.36 -3.00
C SER A 289 -8.32 -11.49 -2.19
N ASP A 290 -7.03 -11.75 -2.41
CA ASP A 290 -6.35 -12.97 -2.00
C ASP A 290 -6.09 -13.01 -0.49
N TRP A 291 -6.19 -14.21 0.08
CA TRP A 291 -5.64 -14.50 1.40
C TRP A 291 -4.11 -14.58 1.33
N TRP A 292 -3.44 -14.13 2.38
CA TRP A 292 -1.99 -14.10 2.47
C TRP A 292 -1.39 -15.49 2.71
N THR A 293 -0.36 -15.81 1.94
CA THR A 293 0.55 -16.94 2.16
C THR A 293 1.91 -16.58 1.58
N THR A 294 2.98 -17.09 2.18
CA THR A 294 4.35 -17.03 1.66
C THR A 294 4.76 -18.32 0.95
N ARG A 295 3.89 -19.35 1.00
CA ARG A 295 4.10 -20.63 0.32
C ARG A 295 3.37 -20.61 -1.01
N HIS A 296 4.14 -20.54 -2.10
CA HIS A 296 3.62 -20.56 -3.46
C HIS A 296 3.78 -21.93 -4.10
N ALA A 297 2.81 -22.33 -4.92
CA ALA A 297 2.86 -23.60 -5.62
C ALA A 297 4.05 -23.65 -6.59
N LYS A 298 4.85 -24.72 -6.51
CA LYS A 298 5.87 -25.05 -7.50
C LYS A 298 5.22 -25.83 -8.65
N LYS A 299 4.49 -25.12 -9.50
CA LYS A 299 3.94 -25.66 -10.76
C LYS A 299 4.57 -24.91 -11.93
N ASP A 300 4.77 -25.63 -13.04
CA ASP A 300 5.35 -25.04 -14.25
C ASP A 300 4.52 -23.92 -14.85
N ARG A 301 3.20 -23.94 -14.59
CA ARG A 301 2.23 -22.96 -15.09
C ARG A 301 1.00 -22.94 -14.17
N LEU A 302 0.55 -21.74 -13.83
CA LEU A 302 -0.69 -21.49 -13.09
C LEU A 302 -1.66 -20.71 -13.97
N VAL A 303 -2.97 -20.93 -13.82
CA VAL A 303 -4.02 -20.23 -14.58
C VAL A 303 -4.97 -19.58 -13.59
N ASN A 304 -5.07 -18.24 -13.63
CA ASN A 304 -5.90 -17.41 -12.75
C ASN A 304 -5.87 -17.83 -11.26
N PRO A 305 -4.69 -17.96 -10.62
CA PRO A 305 -4.63 -18.32 -9.20
C PRO A 305 -5.32 -17.26 -8.34
N LYS A 306 -6.07 -17.71 -7.31
CA LYS A 306 -6.85 -16.86 -6.40
C LYS A 306 -6.34 -16.89 -4.95
N GLY A 307 -5.07 -17.24 -4.77
CA GLY A 307 -4.47 -17.45 -3.46
C GLY A 307 -4.97 -18.73 -2.76
N PRO A 308 -4.65 -18.91 -1.47
CA PRO A 308 -5.16 -20.01 -0.65
C PRO A 308 -6.66 -19.81 -0.35
N PRO A 309 -7.41 -20.90 -0.09
CA PRO A 309 -8.86 -20.83 0.13
C PRO A 309 -9.24 -20.09 1.42
N ASP A 310 -8.34 -20.09 2.42
CA ASP A 310 -8.50 -19.44 3.70
C ASP A 310 -7.20 -18.75 4.16
N GLY A 311 -7.31 -17.94 5.20
CA GLY A 311 -6.21 -17.20 5.78
C GLY A 311 -6.68 -16.29 6.90
N LYS A 312 -5.72 -15.60 7.52
CA LYS A 312 -5.97 -14.58 8.55
C LYS A 312 -5.87 -13.16 8.00
N ASP A 313 -4.91 -12.97 7.09
CA ASP A 313 -4.57 -11.67 6.52
C ASP A 313 -4.87 -11.64 5.03
N LYS A 314 -5.30 -10.49 4.53
CA LYS A 314 -5.50 -10.22 3.11
C LYS A 314 -4.26 -9.57 2.51
N VAL A 315 -4.00 -9.86 1.23
CA VAL A 315 -2.85 -9.31 0.52
C VAL A 315 -3.12 -7.85 0.14
N LYS A 316 -2.11 -6.99 0.36
CA LYS A 316 -2.04 -5.63 -0.18
C LYS A 316 -0.76 -5.45 -1.00
N LYS A 317 -0.82 -4.59 -2.03
CA LYS A 317 0.26 -4.39 -3.00
C LYS A 317 0.57 -2.90 -3.22
N GLY A 318 1.72 -2.61 -3.84
CA GLY A 318 2.06 -1.28 -4.38
C GLY A 318 2.93 -0.38 -3.49
N GLY A 319 2.94 -0.56 -2.18
CA GLY A 319 3.57 0.43 -1.29
C GLY A 319 2.73 1.70 -1.15
N SER A 320 3.25 2.73 -0.50
CA SER A 320 2.53 3.99 -0.30
C SER A 320 3.49 5.19 -0.26
N PHE A 321 2.95 6.41 -0.08
CA PHE A 321 3.69 7.65 0.17
C PHE A 321 4.63 7.59 1.39
N MET A 322 4.50 6.55 2.24
CA MET A 322 5.34 6.33 3.41
C MET A 322 6.51 5.39 3.14
N CYS A 323 6.55 4.75 1.97
CA CYS A 323 7.57 3.76 1.70
C CYS A 323 8.88 4.43 1.27
N HIS A 324 9.99 3.95 1.83
CA HIS A 324 11.35 4.41 1.53
C HIS A 324 12.27 3.20 1.37
N LYS A 325 13.30 3.30 0.53
CA LYS A 325 14.23 2.19 0.23
C LYS A 325 14.82 1.55 1.49
N ASN A 326 15.12 2.36 2.51
CA ASN A 326 15.81 1.91 3.71
C ASN A 326 14.89 1.23 4.75
N TYR A 327 13.57 1.29 4.57
CA TYR A 327 12.61 0.77 5.56
C TYR A 327 11.52 -0.08 4.90
N CYS A 328 10.77 0.52 3.98
CA CYS A 328 9.73 -0.13 3.20
C CYS A 328 10.11 -0.07 1.72
N TYR A 329 11.00 -0.95 1.24
CA TYR A 329 11.26 -1.05 -0.20
C TYR A 329 10.18 -1.86 -0.94
N ARG A 330 8.90 -1.58 -0.66
CA ARG A 330 7.75 -2.31 -1.20
C ARG A 330 7.01 -1.58 -2.34
N TYR A 331 7.55 -0.47 -2.84
CA TYR A 331 7.10 0.19 -4.07
C TYR A 331 7.62 -0.51 -5.35
N ARG A 332 7.54 -1.84 -5.39
CA ARG A 332 7.93 -2.69 -6.54
C ARG A 332 6.74 -3.58 -6.89
N CYS A 333 6.54 -3.91 -8.16
CA CYS A 333 5.37 -4.72 -8.56
C CYS A 333 5.35 -6.10 -7.88
N ALA A 334 6.53 -6.73 -7.72
CA ALA A 334 6.68 -8.03 -7.06
C ALA A 334 6.54 -7.97 -5.54
N ALA A 335 6.71 -6.79 -4.94
CA ALA A 335 6.59 -6.64 -3.50
C ALA A 335 5.14 -6.87 -3.06
N ARG A 336 4.99 -7.32 -1.83
CA ARG A 336 3.71 -7.73 -1.27
C ARG A 336 3.75 -7.61 0.24
N SER A 337 2.59 -7.37 0.82
CA SER A 337 2.40 -7.32 2.26
C SER A 337 0.96 -7.72 2.58
N GLN A 338 0.60 -7.66 3.85
CA GLN A 338 -0.66 -8.15 4.34
C GLN A 338 -1.09 -7.41 5.59
N ASN A 339 -2.40 -7.46 5.82
CA ASN A 339 -3.05 -7.03 7.05
C ASN A 339 -4.32 -7.85 7.27
N THR A 340 -4.82 -7.92 8.50
CA THR A 340 -6.15 -8.48 8.77
C THR A 340 -7.21 -7.72 7.97
N PRO A 341 -8.30 -8.38 7.55
CA PRO A 341 -9.30 -7.77 6.67
C PRO A 341 -10.00 -6.55 7.27
N ASP A 342 -9.99 -6.41 8.60
CA ASP A 342 -10.57 -5.31 9.38
C ASP A 342 -9.59 -4.18 9.73
N THR A 343 -8.32 -4.31 9.32
CA THR A 343 -7.33 -3.25 9.52
C THR A 343 -7.60 -2.08 8.57
N THR A 344 -7.49 -0.86 9.12
CA THR A 344 -7.55 0.41 8.39
C THR A 344 -6.31 1.24 8.71
N ALA A 345 -5.79 2.02 7.75
CA ALA A 345 -4.66 2.91 8.00
C ALA A 345 -4.64 4.09 7.03
N TYR A 346 -3.92 5.14 7.43
CA TYR A 346 -3.77 6.41 6.69
C TYR A 346 -3.12 6.27 5.30
N ASN A 347 -2.52 5.11 5.01
CA ASN A 347 -1.84 4.84 3.76
C ASN A 347 -2.39 3.62 3.00
N VAL A 348 -3.60 3.15 3.32
CA VAL A 348 -4.23 1.99 2.68
C VAL A 348 -5.55 2.39 2.03
N GLY A 349 -5.67 2.11 0.72
CA GLY A 349 -6.84 2.34 -0.10
C GLY A 349 -7.17 1.13 -0.99
N LEU A 350 -7.75 1.39 -2.16
CA LEU A 350 -8.17 0.36 -3.10
C LEU A 350 -8.24 0.84 -4.55
N ARG A 351 -8.27 -0.13 -5.47
CA ARG A 351 -8.85 -0.02 -6.81
C ARG A 351 -9.69 -1.25 -7.12
N CYS A 352 -10.64 -1.16 -8.04
CA CYS A 352 -11.49 -2.30 -8.41
C CYS A 352 -11.11 -2.91 -9.77
N ALA A 353 -11.58 -4.13 -10.00
CA ALA A 353 -11.50 -4.87 -11.24
C ALA A 353 -12.87 -5.53 -11.56
N SER A 354 -13.08 -5.97 -12.80
CA SER A 354 -14.29 -6.70 -13.18
C SER A 354 -14.04 -7.61 -14.38
N ASP A 355 -14.82 -8.70 -14.47
CA ASP A 355 -14.75 -9.66 -15.59
C ASP A 355 -15.47 -9.11 -16.83
N THR A 356 -16.47 -8.26 -16.63
CA THR A 356 -17.25 -7.61 -17.69
C THR A 356 -17.17 -6.09 -17.56
N LEU A 357 -17.44 -5.36 -18.65
CA LEU A 357 -17.51 -3.90 -18.63
C LEU A 357 -18.67 -3.43 -17.73
N PRO A 358 -18.41 -2.67 -16.65
CA PRO A 358 -19.49 -2.19 -15.77
C PRO A 358 -20.34 -1.13 -16.46
N THR A 359 -21.65 -1.13 -16.17
CA THR A 359 -22.68 -0.33 -16.88
C THR A 359 -22.36 1.17 -17.01
N ASN A 360 -21.71 1.76 -16.00
CA ASN A 360 -21.40 3.19 -15.94
C ASN A 360 -19.90 3.50 -16.08
N ALA A 361 -19.09 2.53 -16.52
CA ALA A 361 -17.67 2.70 -16.72
C ALA A 361 -17.35 3.20 -18.14
N VAL A 362 -16.31 4.04 -18.25
CA VAL A 362 -15.76 4.46 -19.53
C VAL A 362 -14.53 3.61 -19.81
N LEU A 363 -14.59 2.82 -20.88
CA LEU A 363 -13.43 2.09 -21.38
C LEU A 363 -12.47 3.06 -22.06
N VAL A 364 -11.26 3.23 -21.50
CA VAL A 364 -10.26 4.17 -22.02
C VAL A 364 -9.09 3.49 -22.76
N GLY A 365 -9.05 2.16 -22.78
CA GLY A 365 -8.05 1.43 -23.55
C GLY A 365 -8.27 -0.09 -23.53
N ASN A 366 -7.78 -0.74 -24.59
CA ASN A 366 -7.73 -2.18 -24.77
C ASN A 366 -6.26 -2.58 -24.98
N TYR A 367 -5.66 -3.19 -23.98
CA TYR A 367 -4.22 -3.43 -23.93
C TYR A 367 -3.90 -4.92 -24.00
N SER A 368 -2.88 -5.27 -24.78
CA SER A 368 -2.31 -6.62 -24.84
C SER A 368 -0.85 -6.59 -24.39
N SER A 369 -0.38 -7.70 -23.82
CA SER A 369 1.05 -7.93 -23.57
C SER A 369 1.84 -8.15 -24.88
N ARG A 370 1.15 -8.51 -25.97
CA ARG A 370 1.75 -8.78 -27.29
C ARG A 370 2.01 -7.49 -28.07
N SER A 371 3.08 -6.80 -27.72
CA SER A 371 3.69 -5.77 -28.61
C SER A 371 5.22 -5.82 -28.68
N GLN A 372 5.87 -6.95 -28.36
CA GLN A 372 7.34 -7.10 -28.48
C GLN A 372 7.82 -8.49 -28.92
N GLN A 373 7.27 -9.08 -29.99
CA GLN A 373 7.87 -10.31 -30.55
C GLN A 373 8.08 -10.33 -32.07
N HIS A 374 7.92 -9.23 -32.80
CA HIS A 374 8.32 -9.11 -34.21
C HIS A 374 9.05 -7.80 -34.47
N LYS A 375 10.35 -7.78 -34.19
CA LYS A 375 11.40 -7.04 -34.93
C LYS A 375 12.75 -7.72 -34.65
N ARG A 376 12.91 -8.90 -35.22
CA ARG A 376 14.22 -9.44 -35.63
C ARG A 376 13.96 -10.05 -36.99
N ASP A 377 14.21 -9.23 -38.01
CA ASP A 377 14.69 -9.65 -39.32
C ASP A 377 15.91 -8.79 -39.60
#